data_AF-A0A9D7DG07-F1
#
_entry.id   AF-A0A9D7DG07-F1
#
_cell.length_a   1.000
_cell.length_b   1.000
_cell.length_c   1.000
_cell.angle_alpha   90.00
_cell.angle_beta   90.00
_cell.angle_gamma   90.00
#
_symmetry.space_group_name_H-M   'P 1'
#
loop_
_entity.id
_entity.type
_entity.pdbx_description
1 polymer ?
#
loop_
_entity_poly.entity_id
_entity_poly.type
_entity_poly.pdbx_seq_one_letter_code
_entity_poly.pdbx_strand_id
1 'polypeptide(L)'
;MKLTYHEGRNFGDALNPLVFHALFPGMFDQDDTEQFIGIGSIIGLKRGSDRTRRRIYFSSGFAAGDPGTYGVLPDLGPNDDVVCVRGPLTAKPLGLPEGKAIDDGAILVRHLFHLRPTPTTMPCAYMPHVGSFHFTAIGKDCCPRRALS
;
A
#
# COMPACT_ATOMS: atom_id res chain seq x y z
N MET A 1 -9.76 -8.10 14.86
CA MET A 1 -9.18 -7.91 13.53
C MET A 1 -7.77 -7.33 13.55
N LYS A 2 -6.87 -7.93 12.77
CA LYS A 2 -5.48 -7.49 12.58
C LYS A 2 -5.27 -6.81 11.23
N LEU A 3 -4.81 -5.56 11.26
CA LEU A 3 -4.36 -4.83 10.07
C LEU A 3 -3.03 -5.42 9.57
N THR A 4 -2.97 -5.78 8.30
CA THR A 4 -1.83 -6.41 7.65
C THR A 4 -1.34 -5.56 6.48
N TYR A 5 -0.07 -5.17 6.53
CA TYR A 5 0.63 -4.39 5.52
C TYR A 5 2.14 -4.68 5.58
N HIS A 6 2.92 -4.08 4.69
CA HIS A 6 4.38 -4.18 4.73
C HIS A 6 4.97 -3.23 5.79
N GLU A 7 5.65 -3.79 6.80
CA GLU A 7 6.18 -3.05 7.95
C GLU A 7 7.64 -2.57 7.75
N GLY A 8 8.15 -2.64 6.52
CA GLY A 8 9.48 -2.13 6.19
C GLY A 8 9.57 -0.61 6.20
N ARG A 9 10.76 -0.07 5.90
CA ARG A 9 11.03 1.37 5.84
C ARG A 9 10.46 2.06 4.59
N ASN A 10 9.26 1.66 4.14
CA ASN A 10 8.57 2.25 3.00
C ASN A 10 7.55 3.28 3.50
N PHE A 11 7.71 4.54 3.08
CA PHE A 11 6.77 5.61 3.42
C PHE A 11 5.34 5.30 2.98
N GLY A 12 5.15 4.75 1.78
CA GLY A 12 3.83 4.43 1.24
C GLY A 12 3.11 3.38 2.09
N ASP A 13 3.82 2.32 2.49
CA ASP A 13 3.22 1.27 3.32
C ASP A 13 2.94 1.74 4.75
N ALA A 14 3.79 2.63 5.29
CA ALA A 14 3.61 3.24 6.60
C ALA A 14 2.34 4.13 6.71
N LEU A 15 1.68 4.46 5.58
CA LEU A 15 0.39 5.15 5.58
C LEU A 15 -0.76 4.25 6.04
N ASN A 16 -0.61 2.92 6.00
CA ASN A 16 -1.70 1.99 6.31
C ASN A 16 -2.34 2.25 7.69
N PRO A 17 -1.59 2.28 8.81
CA PRO A 17 -2.19 2.59 10.12
C PRO A 17 -2.82 3.98 10.16
N LEU A 18 -2.19 4.98 9.53
CA LEU A 18 -2.69 6.35 9.52
C LEU A 18 -4.05 6.44 8.83
N VAL A 19 -4.19 5.81 7.66
CA VAL A 19 -5.43 5.80 6.88
C VAL A 19 -6.50 4.98 7.58
N PHE A 20 -6.21 3.73 7.93
CA PHE A 20 -7.24 2.81 8.38
C PHE A 20 -7.67 3.05 9.83
N HIS A 21 -6.78 3.49 10.73
CA HIS A 21 -7.22 3.85 12.09
C HIS A 21 -8.08 5.12 12.11
N ALA A 22 -7.87 6.04 11.14
CA ALA A 22 -8.72 7.22 11.00
C ALA A 22 -10.10 6.87 10.40
N LEU A 23 -10.16 5.97 9.42
CA LEU A 23 -11.42 5.53 8.80
C LEU A 23 -12.25 4.63 9.71
N PHE A 24 -11.59 3.72 10.45
CA PHE A 24 -12.24 2.71 11.26
C PHE A 24 -11.69 2.71 12.71
N PRO A 25 -11.98 3.76 13.51
CA PRO A 25 -11.52 3.84 14.88
C PRO A 25 -11.99 2.65 15.71
N GLY A 26 -11.06 1.98 16.41
CA GLY A 26 -11.37 0.85 17.28
C GLY A 26 -11.61 -0.49 16.56
N MET A 27 -11.55 -0.54 15.22
CA MET A 27 -11.76 -1.78 14.47
C MET A 27 -10.59 -2.78 14.59
N PHE A 28 -9.36 -2.28 14.77
CA PHE A 28 -8.14 -3.09 14.78
C PHE A 28 -7.65 -3.37 16.21
N ASP A 29 -8.15 -4.44 16.80
CA ASP A 29 -7.89 -4.90 18.18
C ASP A 29 -6.79 -5.97 18.31
N GLN A 30 -6.07 -6.26 17.20
CA GLN A 30 -5.04 -7.29 17.11
C GLN A 30 -5.53 -8.74 17.19
N ASP A 31 -6.84 -9.00 17.13
CA ASP A 31 -7.35 -10.38 16.98
C ASP A 31 -6.93 -10.95 15.62
N ASP A 32 -6.18 -12.05 15.68
CA ASP A 32 -5.55 -12.74 14.55
C ASP A 32 -6.48 -13.72 13.82
N THR A 33 -7.72 -13.88 14.30
CA THR A 33 -8.75 -14.67 13.62
C THR A 33 -9.37 -13.95 12.43
N GLU A 34 -9.30 -12.62 12.39
CA GLU A 34 -9.73 -11.80 11.26
C GLU A 34 -8.59 -10.94 10.75
N GLN A 35 -8.32 -11.02 9.44
CA GLN A 35 -7.24 -10.29 8.81
C GLN A 35 -7.78 -9.21 7.89
N PHE A 36 -7.32 -7.98 8.06
CA PHE A 36 -7.56 -6.88 7.12
C PHE A 36 -6.29 -6.62 6.33
N ILE A 37 -6.33 -6.81 5.03
CA ILE A 37 -5.21 -6.66 4.11
C ILE A 37 -5.36 -5.28 3.48
N GLY A 38 -4.42 -4.39 3.82
CA GLY A 38 -4.49 -2.98 3.47
C GLY A 38 -3.87 -2.65 2.11
N ILE A 39 -3.40 -1.41 2.00
CA ILE A 39 -2.77 -0.81 0.82
C ILE A 39 -1.39 -1.44 0.61
N GLY A 40 -1.08 -1.73 -0.66
CA GLY A 40 0.23 -2.22 -1.09
C GLY A 40 0.13 -3.47 -1.98
N SER A 41 1.22 -3.83 -2.64
CA SER A 41 1.32 -5.04 -3.48
C SER A 41 1.53 -6.30 -2.63
N ILE A 42 0.63 -6.57 -1.68
CA ILE A 42 0.83 -7.57 -0.60
C ILE A 42 -0.07 -8.80 -0.70
N ILE A 43 -0.96 -8.86 -1.70
CA ILE A 43 -1.93 -9.96 -1.85
C ILE A 43 -1.24 -11.33 -1.93
N GLY A 44 -0.12 -11.42 -2.65
CA GLY A 44 0.65 -12.68 -2.78
C GLY A 44 1.61 -12.96 -1.62
N LEU A 45 1.83 -11.99 -0.71
CA LEU A 45 2.89 -12.03 0.29
C LEU A 45 2.43 -12.40 1.69
N LYS A 46 1.23 -12.00 2.09
CA LYS A 46 0.81 -12.09 3.49
C LYS A 46 -0.17 -13.24 3.67
N ARG A 47 0.31 -14.31 4.30
CA ARG A 47 -0.53 -15.36 4.88
C ARG A 47 -0.91 -14.94 6.29
N GLY A 48 -2.17 -15.18 6.68
CA GLY A 48 -2.63 -15.03 8.06
C GLY A 48 -1.93 -16.02 9.01
N SER A 49 -2.31 -16.01 10.28
CA SER A 49 -1.90 -17.06 11.21
C SER A 49 -2.70 -18.34 10.97
N ASP A 50 -2.32 -19.45 11.61
CA ASP A 50 -3.09 -20.70 11.59
C ASP A 50 -4.51 -20.53 12.19
N ARG A 51 -4.75 -19.41 12.89
CA ARG A 51 -6.03 -19.06 13.49
C ARG A 51 -6.89 -18.19 12.59
N THR A 52 -6.37 -17.68 11.47
CA THR A 52 -7.11 -16.77 10.58
C THR A 52 -8.28 -17.49 9.92
N ARG A 53 -9.49 -17.02 10.21
CA ARG A 53 -10.77 -17.54 9.73
C ARG A 53 -11.41 -16.69 8.65
N ARG A 54 -11.07 -15.40 8.60
CA ARG A 54 -11.61 -14.46 7.62
C ARG A 54 -10.52 -13.50 7.16
N ARG A 55 -10.53 -13.17 5.87
CA ARG A 55 -9.67 -12.13 5.29
C ARG A 55 -10.50 -11.10 4.58
N ILE A 56 -10.14 -9.84 4.72
CA ILE A 56 -10.77 -8.70 4.05
C ILE A 56 -9.69 -8.02 3.23
N TYR A 57 -9.91 -7.88 1.93
CA TYR A 57 -8.99 -7.21 1.02
C TYR A 57 -9.56 -5.84 0.67
N PHE A 58 -8.84 -4.79 1.02
CA PHE A 58 -9.26 -3.42 0.77
C PHE A 58 -8.15 -2.63 0.09
N SER A 59 -8.33 -2.38 -1.20
CA SER A 59 -7.40 -1.63 -2.04
C SER A 59 -5.99 -2.25 -2.14
N SER A 60 -5.91 -3.55 -1.88
CA SER A 60 -4.66 -4.30 -2.01
C SER A 60 -4.32 -4.57 -3.48
N GLY A 61 -3.03 -4.73 -3.76
CA GLY A 61 -2.49 -5.05 -5.07
C GLY A 61 -1.84 -6.43 -5.12
N PHE A 62 -1.89 -7.04 -6.30
CA PHE A 62 -1.06 -8.18 -6.68
C PHE A 62 -0.11 -7.74 -7.80
N ALA A 63 1.19 -7.93 -7.59
CA ALA A 63 2.22 -7.63 -8.58
C ALA A 63 2.71 -8.95 -9.20
N ALA A 64 2.17 -9.27 -10.37
CA ALA A 64 2.58 -10.45 -11.13
C ALA A 64 3.99 -10.25 -11.72
N GLY A 65 4.73 -11.35 -11.90
CA GLY A 65 5.99 -11.37 -12.65
C GLY A 65 7.26 -11.55 -11.82
N ASP A 66 7.19 -11.44 -10.50
CA ASP A 66 8.30 -11.78 -9.61
C ASP A 66 7.78 -12.45 -8.32
N PRO A 67 7.56 -13.79 -8.35
CA PRO A 67 7.07 -14.52 -7.20
C PRO A 67 8.02 -14.52 -5.99
N GLY A 68 9.31 -14.28 -6.20
CA GLY A 68 10.28 -14.15 -5.11
C GLY A 68 10.07 -12.88 -4.30
N THR A 69 9.59 -11.81 -4.94
CA THR A 69 9.40 -10.50 -4.32
C THR A 69 7.95 -10.23 -3.92
N TYR A 70 6.97 -10.70 -4.70
CA TYR A 70 5.55 -10.39 -4.52
C TYR A 70 4.68 -11.61 -4.21
N GLY A 71 5.32 -12.77 -4.10
CA GLY A 71 4.66 -14.03 -3.81
C GLY A 71 3.83 -14.54 -4.98
N VAL A 72 3.00 -15.54 -4.68
CA VAL A 72 2.17 -16.21 -5.68
C VAL A 72 0.74 -15.71 -5.58
N LEU A 73 0.00 -15.84 -6.69
CA LEU A 73 -1.43 -15.56 -6.69
C LEU A 73 -2.12 -16.45 -5.64
N PRO A 74 -2.88 -15.88 -4.69
CA PRO A 74 -3.61 -16.68 -3.73
C PRO A 74 -4.82 -17.34 -4.38
N ASP A 75 -5.19 -18.50 -3.86
CA ASP A 75 -6.49 -19.10 -4.12
C ASP A 75 -7.51 -18.46 -3.16
N LEU A 76 -8.49 -17.74 -3.71
CA LEU A 76 -9.52 -17.06 -2.91
C LEU A 76 -10.64 -18.05 -2.57
N GLY A 77 -10.89 -18.21 -1.27
CA GLY A 77 -11.93 -19.08 -0.75
C GLY A 77 -13.17 -18.33 -0.25
N PRO A 78 -14.14 -19.07 0.32
CA PRO A 78 -15.38 -18.49 0.87
C PRO A 78 -15.15 -17.54 2.06
N ASN A 79 -13.97 -17.58 2.68
CA ASN A 79 -13.58 -16.75 3.81
C ASN A 79 -12.84 -15.46 3.40
N ASP A 80 -12.62 -15.27 2.10
CA ASP A 80 -11.90 -14.13 1.54
C ASP A 80 -12.90 -13.11 0.97
N ASP A 81 -13.07 -12.01 1.69
CA ASP A 81 -13.94 -10.90 1.36
C ASP A 81 -13.15 -9.82 0.62
N VAL A 82 -13.21 -9.85 -0.71
CA VAL A 82 -12.56 -8.83 -1.53
C VAL A 82 -13.49 -7.65 -1.71
N VAL A 83 -13.30 -6.59 -0.92
CA VAL A 83 -14.09 -5.36 -1.01
C VAL A 83 -13.75 -4.63 -2.31
N CYS A 84 -12.47 -4.34 -2.51
CA CYS A 84 -11.91 -3.77 -3.73
C CYS A 84 -10.40 -4.05 -3.81
N VAL A 85 -9.86 -3.96 -5.02
CA VAL A 85 -8.43 -4.05 -5.31
C VAL A 85 -7.96 -2.78 -6.02
N ARG A 86 -6.64 -2.56 -6.03
CA ARG A 86 -6.02 -1.33 -6.56
C ARG A 86 -6.34 -1.04 -8.02
N GLY A 87 -6.64 -2.05 -8.81
CA GLY A 87 -7.01 -1.83 -10.21
C GLY A 87 -7.09 -3.10 -11.05
N PRO A 88 -7.32 -2.95 -12.36
CA PRO A 88 -7.61 -4.08 -13.26
C PRO A 88 -6.47 -5.10 -13.36
N LEU A 89 -5.22 -4.67 -13.20
CA LEU A 89 -4.05 -5.56 -13.23
C LEU A 89 -4.01 -6.54 -12.05
N THR A 90 -4.68 -6.21 -10.95
CA THR A 90 -4.87 -7.12 -9.80
C THR A 90 -6.18 -7.88 -9.91
N ALA A 91 -7.26 -7.24 -10.37
CA ALA A 91 -8.57 -7.90 -10.50
C ALA A 91 -8.57 -9.07 -11.50
N LYS A 92 -7.94 -8.87 -12.67
CA LYS A 92 -7.88 -9.87 -13.75
C LYS A 92 -7.29 -11.22 -13.31
N PRO A 93 -6.07 -11.28 -12.74
CA PRO A 93 -5.50 -12.57 -12.33
C PRO A 93 -6.28 -13.21 -11.17
N LEU A 94 -6.95 -12.43 -10.31
CA LEU A 94 -7.80 -12.95 -9.23
C LEU A 94 -9.20 -13.38 -9.68
N GLY A 95 -9.54 -13.23 -10.97
CA GLY A 95 -10.87 -13.56 -11.49
C GLY A 95 -11.99 -12.68 -10.93
N LEU A 96 -11.66 -11.47 -10.46
CA LEU A 96 -12.63 -10.56 -9.84
C LEU A 96 -13.42 -9.77 -10.90
N PRO A 97 -14.69 -9.42 -10.63
CA PRO A 97 -15.46 -8.50 -11.46
C PRO A 97 -14.76 -7.15 -11.62
N GLU A 98 -14.96 -6.50 -12.78
CA GLU A 98 -14.35 -5.19 -13.06
C GLU A 98 -14.71 -4.13 -12.01
N GLY A 99 -15.93 -4.15 -11.47
CA GLY A 99 -16.36 -3.24 -10.41
C GLY A 99 -15.61 -3.39 -9.07
N LYS A 100 -14.78 -4.42 -8.91
CA LYS A 100 -13.87 -4.55 -7.75
C LYS A 100 -12.53 -3.84 -7.96
N ALA A 101 -12.18 -3.48 -9.21
CA ALA A 101 -11.00 -2.68 -9.51
C ALA A 101 -11.32 -1.20 -9.32
N ILE A 102 -11.04 -0.65 -8.13
CA ILE A 102 -11.36 0.73 -7.77
C ILE A 102 -10.13 1.62 -7.92
N ASP A 103 -9.29 1.71 -6.90
CA ASP A 103 -8.05 2.49 -6.91
C ASP A 103 -7.18 2.15 -5.70
N ASP A 104 -5.98 2.73 -5.61
CA ASP A 104 -5.09 2.72 -4.45
C ASP A 104 -5.65 3.57 -3.30
N GLY A 105 -5.73 2.98 -2.11
CA GLY A 105 -6.37 3.54 -0.92
C GLY A 105 -5.58 4.70 -0.34
N ALA A 106 -4.33 4.90 -0.77
CA ALA A 106 -3.57 6.11 -0.45
C ALA A 106 -4.28 7.37 -0.95
N ILE A 107 -5.19 7.29 -1.93
CA ILE A 107 -6.03 8.42 -2.35
C ILE A 107 -6.85 9.01 -1.21
N LEU A 108 -7.21 8.19 -0.21
CA LEU A 108 -8.00 8.60 0.95
C LEU A 108 -7.24 9.56 1.88
N VAL A 109 -5.90 9.61 1.81
CA VAL A 109 -5.06 10.53 2.59
C VAL A 109 -5.52 11.98 2.42
N ARG A 110 -5.93 12.37 1.21
CA ARG A 110 -6.40 13.73 0.93
C ARG A 110 -7.67 14.10 1.71
N HIS A 111 -8.52 13.12 2.00
CA HIS A 111 -9.76 13.33 2.75
C HIS A 111 -9.55 13.25 4.26
N LEU A 112 -8.57 12.46 4.71
CA LEU A 112 -8.31 12.22 6.13
C LEU A 112 -7.42 13.30 6.77
N PHE A 113 -6.49 13.86 6.01
CA PHE A 113 -5.49 14.78 6.52
C PHE A 113 -5.57 16.13 5.84
N HIS A 114 -5.61 17.19 6.65
CA HIS A 114 -5.51 18.57 6.18
C HIS A 114 -4.05 18.90 5.86
N LEU A 115 -3.58 18.40 4.71
CA LEU A 115 -2.24 18.66 4.21
C LEU A 115 -2.17 20.10 3.67
N ARG A 116 -1.50 20.98 4.42
CA ARG A 116 -1.23 22.34 3.95
C ARG A 116 -0.01 22.30 3.04
N PRO A 117 -0.09 22.87 1.82
CA PRO A 117 1.10 23.08 1.01
C PRO A 117 2.11 23.86 1.83
N THR A 118 3.30 23.29 2.02
CA THR A 118 4.40 24.03 2.64
C THR A 118 5.13 24.76 1.52
N PRO A 119 5.31 26.08 1.60
CA PRO A 119 6.08 26.80 0.59
C PRO A 119 7.49 26.22 0.52
N THR A 120 7.92 25.84 -0.68
CA THR A 120 9.27 25.33 -0.94
C THR A 120 10.08 26.39 -1.67
N THR A 121 11.30 26.63 -1.23
CA THR A 121 12.29 27.45 -1.95
C THR A 121 13.07 26.62 -2.97
N MET A 122 12.89 25.30 -2.97
CA MET A 122 13.55 24.38 -3.89
C MET A 122 12.80 24.34 -5.23
N PRO A 123 13.49 24.54 -6.37
CA PRO A 123 12.85 24.51 -7.69
C PRO A 123 12.41 23.10 -8.11
N CYS A 124 12.98 22.07 -7.49
CA CYS A 124 12.66 20.68 -7.75
C CYS A 124 12.81 19.85 -6.46
N ALA A 125 12.03 18.77 -6.36
CA ALA A 125 12.18 17.75 -5.33
C ALA A 125 12.29 16.38 -6.01
N TYR A 126 13.17 15.53 -5.47
CA TYR A 126 13.38 14.17 -5.96
C TYR A 126 13.16 13.20 -4.80
N MET A 127 12.30 12.21 -5.02
CA MET A 127 12.00 11.15 -4.06
C MET A 127 12.47 9.83 -4.65
N PRO A 128 13.70 9.37 -4.32
CA PRO A 128 14.20 8.09 -4.84
C PRO A 128 13.38 6.93 -4.30
N HIS A 129 13.47 5.80 -4.99
CA HIS A 129 12.99 4.53 -4.45
C HIS A 129 13.68 4.24 -3.11
N VAL A 130 12.94 3.69 -2.14
CA VAL A 130 13.47 3.38 -0.79
C VAL A 130 14.71 2.49 -0.83
N GLY A 131 14.75 1.51 -1.74
CA GLY A 131 15.91 0.62 -1.93
C GLY A 131 17.16 1.36 -2.42
N SER A 132 17.00 2.57 -2.96
CA SER A 132 18.11 3.39 -3.44
C SER A 132 18.74 4.26 -2.36
N PHE A 133 18.20 4.27 -1.14
CA PHE A 133 18.68 5.12 -0.05
C PHE A 133 20.13 4.81 0.37
N HIS A 134 20.63 3.61 0.07
CA HIS A 134 22.01 3.21 0.31
C HIS A 134 23.00 3.71 -0.76
N PHE A 135 22.52 4.12 -1.94
CA PHE A 135 23.37 4.70 -2.98
C PHE A 135 23.47 6.21 -2.77
N THR A 136 24.33 6.61 -1.84
CA THR A 136 24.60 8.01 -1.48
C THR A 136 25.26 8.78 -2.64
N ALA A 137 24.49 9.36 -3.57
CA ALA A 137 24.95 10.42 -4.48
C ALA A 137 23.87 11.20 -5.27
N ILE A 138 22.57 10.93 -5.11
CA ILE A 138 21.58 11.37 -6.14
C ILE A 138 21.20 12.87 -6.07
N GLY A 139 21.73 13.63 -5.11
CA GLY A 139 21.31 15.02 -4.87
C GLY A 139 22.01 16.10 -5.71
N LYS A 140 23.19 15.84 -6.29
CA LYS A 140 23.99 16.90 -6.94
C LYS A 140 23.64 17.16 -8.40
N ASP A 141 23.23 16.12 -9.14
CA ASP A 141 23.02 16.23 -10.59
C ASP A 141 21.53 16.36 -10.99
N CYS A 142 20.59 15.96 -10.12
CA CYS A 142 19.16 16.00 -10.44
C CYS A 142 18.52 17.41 -10.31
N CYS A 143 19.18 18.36 -9.65
CA CYS A 143 18.70 19.73 -9.53
C CYS A 143 19.87 20.70 -9.83
N PRO A 144 20.10 21.10 -11.10
CA PRO A 144 21.06 22.16 -11.37
C PRO A 144 20.60 23.40 -10.59
N ARG A 145 21.47 23.91 -9.71
CA ARG A 145 21.23 25.19 -9.04
C ARG A 145 20.93 26.20 -10.15
N ARG A 146 19.72 26.76 -10.20
CA ARG A 146 19.53 28.01 -10.93
C ARG A 146 20.48 29.00 -10.27
N ALA A 147 21.57 29.32 -10.98
CA ALA A 147 22.33 30.52 -10.67
C ALA A 147 21.33 31.68 -10.79
N LEU A 148 20.96 32.26 -9.67
CA LEU A 148 20.28 33.54 -9.64
C LEU A 148 21.31 34.55 -10.17
N SER A 149 21.17 34.92 -11.44
CA SER A 149 21.82 36.07 -12.06
C SER A 149 20.90 37.28 -11.95
#